data_AF-A0A9W9F279-F1
#
_entry.id   AF-A0A9W9F279-F1
#
_cell.length_a   1.000
_cell.length_b   1.000
_cell.length_c   1.000
_cell.angle_alpha   90.00
_cell.angle_beta   90.00
_cell.angle_gamma   90.00
#
_symmetry.space_group_name_H-M   'P 1'
#
loop_
_entity.id
_entity.type
_entity.pdbx_description
1 polymer ?
#
loop_
_entity_poly.entity_id
_entity_poly.type
_entity_poly.pdbx_seq_one_letter_code
_entity_poly.pdbx_strand_id
1 'polypeptide(L)'
;MNCVGYVNARSAIATKLARRLAVACKQDATLPGKARPLRVIDLCTGTGCIALLLHALLAPHFEQLSVRGLDISPTALELAQKNLAYNLQRGLLTRRASTDVHFSLADVLGQGDASVPVVEEVLRNCLSRPNMFEDPSPDLGCDVLISNPPYISPSAFRDGTTARSVRRFEPKLALVPPLVDSVDSEGLAGGRPEDIFYHRLITLSFRLRAKVTVLECGDIAQANRVVAMHQAIASGQADASSAEVWPITEQELLANGFHPHDGSRCVVIQRQSHER
;
A
#
# COMPACT_ATOMS: atom_id res chain seq x y z
N MET A 1 16.38 7.69 11.55
CA MET A 1 15.29 8.63 11.91
C MET A 1 14.24 7.87 12.69
N ASN A 2 13.50 8.52 13.60
CA ASN A 2 12.43 7.87 14.36
C ASN A 2 11.18 7.67 13.47
N CYS A 3 11.19 6.72 12.54
CA CYS A 3 10.11 6.56 11.56
C CYS A 3 8.74 6.24 12.18
N VAL A 4 8.69 5.58 13.35
CA VAL A 4 7.42 5.33 14.07
C VAL A 4 6.84 6.62 14.65
N GLY A 5 7.69 7.63 14.92
CA GLY A 5 7.27 8.98 15.32
C GLY A 5 7.30 10.03 14.20
N TYR A 6 7.78 9.69 13.01
CA TYR A 6 8.01 10.57 11.86
C TYR A 6 7.48 9.91 10.58
N VAL A 7 6.26 9.38 10.63
CA VAL A 7 5.46 9.22 9.42
C VAL A 7 4.93 10.63 9.12
N ASN A 8 5.08 11.12 7.89
CA ASN A 8 4.46 12.39 7.53
C ASN A 8 2.94 12.30 7.82
N ALA A 9 2.27 13.44 8.10
CA ALA A 9 0.86 13.43 8.49
C ALA A 9 -0.03 12.67 7.47
N ARG A 10 0.40 12.66 6.20
CA ARG A 10 -0.27 12.00 5.07
C ARG A 10 -0.29 10.48 5.17
N SER A 11 0.86 9.86 5.35
CA SER A 11 0.96 8.40 5.42
C SER A 11 0.50 7.86 6.79
N ALA A 12 0.44 8.71 7.82
CA ALA A 12 -0.15 8.35 9.11
C ALA A 12 -1.68 8.14 9.01
N ILE A 13 -2.36 8.89 8.13
CA ILE A 13 -3.79 8.76 7.85
C ILE A 13 -4.10 7.37 7.26
N ALA A 14 -3.44 7.04 6.14
CA ALA A 14 -3.66 5.78 5.44
C ALA A 14 -3.36 4.57 6.34
N THR A 15 -2.32 4.68 7.17
CA THR A 15 -1.92 3.66 8.13
C THR A 15 -2.96 3.44 9.25
N LYS A 16 -3.48 4.51 9.86
CA LYS A 16 -4.52 4.38 10.90
C LYS A 16 -5.82 3.82 10.36
N LEU A 17 -6.18 4.19 9.13
CA LEU A 17 -7.36 3.65 8.44
C LEU A 17 -7.20 2.17 8.15
N ALA A 18 -6.08 1.77 7.55
CA ALA A 18 -5.75 0.36 7.32
C ALA A 18 -5.78 -0.46 8.62
N ARG A 19 -5.28 0.09 9.74
CA ARG A 19 -5.40 -0.54 11.06
C ARG A 19 -6.86 -0.74 11.48
N ARG A 20 -7.70 0.30 11.41
CA ARG A 20 -9.12 0.23 11.79
C ARG A 20 -9.85 -0.86 11.01
N LEU A 21 -9.63 -0.89 9.70
CA LEU A 21 -10.27 -1.85 8.80
C LEU A 21 -9.77 -3.27 9.06
N ALA A 22 -8.47 -3.47 9.28
CA ALA A 22 -7.91 -4.77 9.63
C ALA A 22 -8.49 -5.33 10.94
N VAL A 23 -8.64 -4.48 11.97
CA VAL A 23 -9.23 -4.88 13.26
C VAL A 23 -10.71 -5.24 13.13
N ALA A 24 -11.48 -4.48 12.33
CA ALA A 24 -12.87 -4.81 12.05
C ALA A 24 -13.00 -6.20 11.39
N CYS A 25 -12.17 -6.50 10.40
CA CYS A 25 -12.16 -7.82 9.75
C CYS A 25 -11.76 -8.98 10.69
N LYS A 26 -11.13 -8.71 11.83
CA LYS A 26 -10.83 -9.73 12.86
C LYS A 26 -12.08 -10.10 13.66
N GLN A 27 -12.99 -9.15 13.89
CA GLN A 27 -14.20 -9.36 14.69
C GLN A 27 -15.23 -10.23 13.95
N ASP A 28 -15.21 -10.25 12.62
CA ASP A 28 -16.06 -11.14 11.80
C ASP A 28 -15.58 -12.60 11.79
N ALA A 29 -14.31 -12.87 12.14
CA ALA A 29 -13.70 -14.19 12.11
C ALA A 29 -13.76 -14.88 13.49
N THR A 30 -14.96 -15.17 13.99
CA THR A 30 -15.20 -15.79 15.32
C THR A 30 -15.27 -17.33 15.31
N LEU A 31 -14.73 -18.00 14.29
CA LEU A 31 -14.63 -19.47 14.31
C LEU A 31 -13.36 -19.92 15.09
N PRO A 32 -13.50 -20.67 16.20
CA PRO A 32 -12.36 -21.18 16.96
C PRO A 32 -11.63 -22.26 16.15
N GLY A 33 -10.30 -22.11 15.97
CA GLY A 33 -9.44 -23.26 15.63
C GLY A 33 -8.32 -23.06 14.59
N LYS A 34 -8.29 -21.98 13.80
CA LYS A 34 -7.14 -21.67 12.92
C LYS A 34 -6.94 -20.16 12.78
N ALA A 35 -6.21 -19.55 13.71
CA ALA A 35 -5.77 -18.16 13.56
C ALA A 35 -4.77 -18.08 12.40
N ARG A 36 -5.23 -17.70 11.21
CA ARG A 36 -4.35 -17.43 10.06
C ARG A 36 -3.66 -16.07 10.24
N PRO A 37 -2.41 -15.91 9.80
CA PRO A 37 -1.70 -14.64 9.90
C PRO A 37 -2.43 -13.53 9.15
N LEU A 38 -2.51 -12.33 9.74
CA LEU A 38 -2.89 -11.13 9.00
C LEU A 38 -1.78 -10.80 8.01
N ARG A 39 -2.09 -10.76 6.71
CA ARG A 39 -1.13 -10.46 5.65
C ARG A 39 -1.30 -9.03 5.15
N VAL A 40 -0.26 -8.23 5.32
CA VAL A 40 -0.18 -6.82 4.92
C VAL A 40 0.91 -6.68 3.85
N ILE A 41 0.59 -5.99 2.76
CA ILE A 41 1.51 -5.64 1.68
C ILE A 41 1.55 -4.12 1.56
N ASP A 42 2.73 -3.53 1.63
CA ASP A 42 3.03 -2.11 1.45
C ASP A 42 3.85 -1.95 0.16
N LEU A 43 3.21 -1.50 -0.92
CA LEU A 43 3.86 -1.27 -2.22
C LEU A 43 4.36 0.15 -2.32
N CYS A 44 5.57 0.33 -2.88
CA CYS A 44 6.31 1.60 -2.83
C CYS A 44 6.64 1.98 -1.37
N THR A 45 7.14 1.02 -0.59
CA THR A 45 7.34 1.16 0.87
C THR A 45 8.35 2.25 1.24
N GLY A 46 9.23 2.64 0.31
CA GLY A 46 10.27 3.64 0.53
C GLY A 46 11.14 3.27 1.72
N THR A 47 11.16 4.17 2.72
CA THR A 47 11.92 3.99 3.96
C THR A 47 11.27 3.05 4.98
N GLY A 48 10.20 2.34 4.59
CA GLY A 48 9.48 1.38 5.43
C GLY A 48 8.56 2.02 6.48
N CYS A 49 8.33 3.33 6.46
CA CYS A 49 7.59 4.02 7.51
C CYS A 49 6.16 3.49 7.71
N ILE A 50 5.42 3.25 6.61
CA ILE A 50 4.05 2.71 6.64
C ILE A 50 4.07 1.28 7.17
N ALA A 51 4.88 0.40 6.59
CA ALA A 51 5.05 -0.99 7.03
C ALA A 51 5.37 -1.10 8.54
N LEU A 52 6.34 -0.32 9.04
CA LEU A 52 6.75 -0.35 10.45
C LEU A 52 5.67 0.21 11.37
N LEU A 53 4.99 1.29 10.99
CA LEU A 53 3.89 1.84 11.78
C LEU A 53 2.70 0.87 11.82
N LEU A 54 2.35 0.22 10.70
CA LEU A 54 1.31 -0.82 10.66
C LEU A 54 1.66 -1.97 11.59
N HIS A 55 2.92 -2.43 11.59
CA HIS A 55 3.37 -3.45 12.53
C HIS A 55 3.16 -3.01 13.98
N ALA A 56 3.64 -1.83 14.36
CA ALA A 56 3.50 -1.29 15.72
C ALA A 56 2.02 -1.26 16.18
N LEU A 57 1.12 -0.87 15.29
CA LEU A 57 -0.32 -0.71 15.58
C LEU A 57 -1.10 -2.03 15.56
N LEU A 58 -0.68 -3.01 14.75
CA LEU A 58 -1.40 -4.26 14.55
C LEU A 58 -0.87 -5.40 15.41
N ALA A 59 0.44 -5.43 15.71
CA ALA A 59 1.04 -6.49 16.50
C ALA A 59 0.31 -6.75 17.84
N PRO A 60 -0.13 -5.74 18.62
CA PRO A 60 -0.88 -5.99 19.86
C PRO A 60 -2.23 -6.71 19.66
N HIS A 61 -2.79 -6.66 18.45
CA HIS A 61 -4.11 -7.21 18.15
C HIS A 61 -4.05 -8.54 17.39
N PHE A 62 -2.91 -8.97 16.85
CA PHE A 62 -2.79 -10.19 16.05
C PHE A 62 -1.62 -11.05 16.55
N GLU A 63 -1.91 -12.33 16.85
CA GLU A 63 -0.90 -13.30 17.29
C GLU A 63 0.09 -13.64 16.17
N GLN A 64 -0.40 -13.67 14.93
CA GLN A 64 0.40 -13.87 13.73
C GLN A 64 0.17 -12.71 12.75
N LEU A 65 1.26 -12.06 12.35
CA LEU A 65 1.27 -10.89 11.47
C LEU A 65 2.42 -11.03 10.46
N SER A 66 2.15 -10.74 9.19
CA SER A 66 3.17 -10.62 8.15
C SER A 66 3.00 -9.29 7.45
N VAL A 67 4.01 -8.44 7.51
CA VAL A 67 4.07 -7.16 6.80
C VAL A 67 5.20 -7.22 5.78
N ARG A 68 4.86 -7.08 4.49
CA ARG A 68 5.81 -7.08 3.38
C ARG A 68 5.87 -5.69 2.79
N GLY A 69 7.03 -5.02 2.88
CA GLY A 69 7.30 -3.76 2.20
C GLY A 69 8.08 -4.01 0.91
N LEU A 70 7.57 -3.54 -0.23
CA LEU A 70 8.21 -3.72 -1.52
C LEU A 70 8.53 -2.37 -2.14
N ASP A 71 9.73 -2.22 -2.69
CA ASP A 71 10.17 -1.02 -3.39
C ASP A 71 11.10 -1.36 -4.56
N ILE A 72 11.14 -0.50 -5.56
CA ILE A 72 12.05 -0.63 -6.71
C ILE A 72 13.46 -0.12 -6.37
N SER A 73 13.62 0.70 -5.32
CA SER A 73 14.88 1.33 -4.94
C SER A 73 15.65 0.54 -3.89
N PRO A 74 16.82 -0.05 -4.21
CA PRO A 74 17.67 -0.72 -3.23
C PRO A 74 18.08 0.20 -2.07
N THR A 75 18.36 1.47 -2.37
CA THR A 75 18.72 2.48 -1.37
C THR A 75 17.58 2.74 -0.38
N ALA A 76 16.32 2.74 -0.86
CA ALA A 76 15.16 2.91 0.01
C ALA A 76 15.01 1.71 0.95
N LEU A 77 15.17 0.49 0.44
CA LEU A 77 15.10 -0.74 1.23
C LEU A 77 16.22 -0.86 2.25
N GLU A 78 17.44 -0.44 1.92
CA GLU A 78 18.54 -0.38 2.89
C GLU A 78 18.18 0.55 4.06
N LEU A 79 17.59 1.71 3.75
CA LEU A 79 17.10 2.63 4.77
C LEU A 79 15.92 2.05 5.55
N ALA A 80 15.01 1.31 4.90
CA ALA A 80 13.90 0.62 5.57
C ALA A 80 14.39 -0.42 6.59
N GLN A 81 15.42 -1.20 6.23
CA GLN A 81 16.07 -2.15 7.14
C GLN A 81 16.77 -1.43 8.31
N LYS A 82 17.48 -0.33 8.04
CA LYS A 82 18.07 0.52 9.10
C LYS A 82 17.01 1.07 10.04
N ASN A 83 15.87 1.49 9.51
CA ASN A 83 14.75 1.98 10.32
C ASN A 83 14.11 0.88 11.15
N LEU A 84 13.96 -0.34 10.62
CA LEU A 84 13.50 -1.50 11.41
C LEU A 84 14.44 -1.76 12.59
N ALA A 85 15.74 -1.88 12.33
CA ALA A 85 16.75 -2.12 13.36
C ALA A 85 16.77 -1.00 14.42
N TYR A 86 16.71 0.26 13.98
CA TYR A 86 16.68 1.42 14.87
C TYR A 86 15.45 1.39 15.80
N ASN A 87 14.25 1.15 15.26
CA ASN A 87 13.02 1.15 16.07
C ASN A 87 12.95 -0.07 17.01
N LEU A 88 13.52 -1.22 16.64
CA LEU A 88 13.72 -2.36 17.53
C LEU A 88 14.66 -2.00 18.69
N GLN A 89 15.82 -1.39 18.40
CA GLN A 89 16.80 -0.98 19.41
C GLN A 89 16.21 0.04 20.41
N ARG A 90 15.33 0.93 19.93
CA ARG A 90 14.66 1.95 20.75
C ARG A 90 13.45 1.42 21.53
N GLY A 91 13.08 0.14 21.36
CA GLY A 91 11.90 -0.44 22.00
C GLY A 91 10.56 0.10 21.47
N LEU A 92 10.56 0.74 20.31
CA LEU A 92 9.35 1.29 19.67
C LEU A 92 8.59 0.23 18.85
N LEU A 93 9.24 -0.89 18.53
CA LEU A 93 8.65 -2.07 17.93
C LEU A 93 8.82 -3.28 18.85
N THR A 94 7.84 -4.19 18.82
CA THR A 94 7.99 -5.47 19.52
C THR A 94 9.07 -6.32 18.85
N ARG A 95 9.68 -7.25 19.59
CA ARG A 95 10.73 -8.15 19.04
C ARG A 95 10.26 -8.95 17.83
N ARG A 96 8.94 -9.23 17.74
CA ARG A 96 8.34 -9.90 16.57
C ARG A 96 8.51 -9.12 15.27
N ALA A 97 8.76 -7.81 15.29
CA ALA A 97 9.01 -7.06 14.06
C ALA A 97 10.20 -7.61 13.25
N SER A 98 11.18 -8.25 13.91
CA SER A 98 12.32 -8.89 13.24
C SER A 98 11.92 -10.10 12.37
N THR A 99 10.77 -10.72 12.63
CA THR A 99 10.24 -11.86 11.90
C THR A 99 8.97 -11.53 11.12
N ASP A 100 8.20 -10.56 11.58
CA ASP A 100 6.92 -10.19 10.98
C ASP A 100 7.11 -9.24 9.78
N VAL A 101 8.16 -8.40 9.81
CA VAL A 101 8.39 -7.37 8.80
C VAL A 101 9.54 -7.76 7.88
N HIS A 102 9.28 -7.78 6.58
CA HIS A 102 10.30 -8.03 5.57
C HIS A 102 10.21 -7.04 4.42
N PHE A 103 11.38 -6.66 3.92
CA PHE A 103 11.56 -5.73 2.81
C PHE A 103 12.18 -6.45 1.61
N SER A 104 11.56 -6.30 0.43
CA SER A 104 11.99 -6.96 -0.80
C SER A 104 12.05 -6.00 -1.97
N LEU A 105 13.02 -6.19 -2.86
CA LEU A 105 13.11 -5.47 -4.12
C LEU A 105 12.02 -5.96 -5.07
N ALA A 106 11.25 -5.04 -5.66
CA ALA A 106 10.25 -5.38 -6.66
C ALA A 106 9.88 -4.18 -7.55
N ASP A 107 9.62 -4.45 -8.82
CA ASP A 107 9.03 -3.48 -9.73
C ASP A 107 7.51 -3.65 -9.79
N VAL A 108 6.80 -2.62 -9.30
CA VAL A 108 5.34 -2.57 -9.31
C VAL A 108 4.79 -2.48 -10.73
N LEU A 109 5.41 -1.66 -11.59
CA LEU A 109 4.95 -1.42 -12.95
C LEU A 109 5.34 -2.55 -13.90
N GLY A 110 6.41 -3.29 -13.59
CA GLY A 110 6.94 -4.39 -14.40
C GLY A 110 7.55 -3.93 -15.73
N GLN A 111 8.04 -2.69 -15.77
CA GLN A 111 8.62 -2.03 -16.95
C GLN A 111 10.11 -1.72 -16.78
N GLY A 112 10.68 -2.09 -15.63
CA GLY A 112 12.07 -1.86 -15.25
C GLY A 112 13.03 -2.85 -15.89
N ASP A 113 14.31 -2.69 -15.55
CA ASP A 113 15.37 -3.61 -15.95
C ASP A 113 15.11 -5.03 -15.44
N ALA A 114 15.49 -6.04 -16.24
CA ALA A 114 15.36 -7.46 -15.92
C ALA A 114 16.13 -7.87 -14.63
N SER A 115 17.00 -6.99 -14.13
CA SER A 115 17.68 -7.15 -12.83
C SER A 115 16.75 -6.99 -11.61
N VAL A 116 15.58 -6.37 -11.78
CA VAL A 116 14.59 -6.20 -10.73
C VAL A 116 13.40 -7.12 -10.98
N PRO A 117 13.03 -8.01 -10.04
CA PRO A 117 11.89 -8.90 -10.24
C PRO A 117 10.59 -8.13 -10.27
N VAL A 118 9.66 -8.55 -11.14
CA VAL A 118 8.30 -8.00 -11.17
C VAL A 118 7.56 -8.33 -9.88
N VAL A 119 6.69 -7.43 -9.44
CA VAL A 119 5.99 -7.54 -8.15
C VAL A 119 5.22 -8.85 -7.99
N GLU A 120 4.59 -9.39 -9.03
CA GLU A 120 3.89 -10.67 -8.95
C GLU A 120 4.80 -11.84 -8.61
N GLU A 121 6.03 -11.85 -9.11
CA GLU A 121 6.98 -12.91 -8.83
C GLU A 121 7.36 -12.90 -7.34
N VAL A 122 7.67 -11.71 -6.84
CA VAL A 122 8.02 -11.51 -5.43
C VAL A 122 6.85 -11.87 -4.52
N LEU A 123 5.65 -11.43 -4.86
CA LEU A 123 4.44 -11.73 -4.08
C LEU A 123 4.08 -13.20 -4.13
N ARG A 124 4.20 -13.88 -5.27
CA ARG A 124 4.00 -15.33 -5.38
C ARG A 124 4.97 -16.06 -4.44
N ASN A 125 6.24 -15.70 -4.43
CA ASN A 125 7.23 -16.32 -3.56
C ASN A 125 6.98 -16.03 -2.07
N CYS A 126 6.50 -14.82 -1.74
CA CYS A 126 6.26 -14.38 -0.36
C CYS A 126 4.94 -14.91 0.23
N LEU A 127 3.93 -15.16 -0.62
CA LEU A 127 2.59 -15.59 -0.21
C LEU A 127 2.38 -17.10 -0.34
N SER A 128 3.26 -17.79 -1.08
CA SER A 128 3.27 -19.26 -1.15
C SER A 128 3.62 -19.85 0.21
N ARG A 129 2.76 -20.72 0.73
CA ARG A 129 2.96 -21.41 2.02
C ARG A 129 4.10 -22.43 1.88
N PRO A 130 5.13 -22.44 2.76
CA PRO A 130 6.20 -23.43 2.69
C PRO A 130 5.80 -24.87 3.08
N ASN A 131 4.61 -25.09 3.65
CA ASN A 131 4.19 -26.42 4.11
C ASN A 131 2.66 -26.50 4.24
N MET A 132 2.00 -27.19 3.31
CA MET A 132 0.86 -28.06 3.56
C MET A 132 0.56 -28.82 2.27
N PHE A 133 0.76 -30.13 2.32
CA PHE A 133 0.07 -31.05 1.42
C PHE A 133 -1.45 -30.75 1.51
N GLU A 134 -2.14 -30.78 0.37
CA GLU A 134 -3.61 -30.66 0.23
C GLU A 134 -4.26 -29.27 0.32
N ASP A 135 -3.91 -28.35 -0.61
CA ASP A 135 -4.91 -27.43 -1.20
C ASP A 135 -4.43 -27.00 -2.61
N PRO A 136 -5.13 -27.37 -3.70
CA PRO A 136 -4.71 -27.06 -5.08
C PRO A 136 -4.93 -25.58 -5.46
N SER A 137 -5.47 -24.75 -4.56
CA SER A 137 -5.55 -23.31 -4.78
C SER A 137 -4.47 -22.59 -3.95
N PRO A 138 -3.42 -22.01 -4.57
CA PRO A 138 -2.49 -21.16 -3.84
C PRO A 138 -3.27 -19.91 -3.43
N ASP A 139 -3.72 -19.88 -2.18
CA ASP A 139 -4.48 -18.78 -1.62
C ASP A 139 -3.54 -17.57 -1.40
N LEU A 140 -3.19 -16.92 -2.53
CA LEU A 140 -2.38 -15.71 -2.69
C LEU A 140 -3.04 -14.46 -2.07
N GLY A 141 -3.97 -14.68 -1.13
CA GLY A 141 -4.78 -13.66 -0.49
C GLY A 141 -3.93 -12.67 0.30
N CYS A 142 -4.18 -11.38 0.09
CA CYS A 142 -3.73 -10.32 0.98
C CYS A 142 -4.92 -9.85 1.85
N ASP A 143 -4.70 -9.56 3.13
CA ASP A 143 -5.77 -8.95 3.93
C ASP A 143 -5.77 -7.42 3.72
N VAL A 144 -4.60 -6.80 3.74
CA VAL A 144 -4.43 -5.35 3.59
C VAL A 144 -3.37 -5.03 2.56
N LEU A 145 -3.77 -4.41 1.45
CA LEU A 145 -2.84 -3.77 0.51
C LEU A 145 -2.80 -2.27 0.79
N ILE A 146 -1.61 -1.70 0.93
CA ILE A 146 -1.43 -0.26 1.11
C ILE A 146 -0.35 0.24 0.18
N SER A 147 -0.48 1.47 -0.30
CA SER A 147 0.56 2.11 -1.10
C SER A 147 0.49 3.63 -0.99
N ASN A 148 1.67 4.24 -0.89
CA ASN A 148 1.89 5.65 -1.20
C ASN A 148 2.76 5.72 -2.46
N PRO A 149 2.17 5.61 -3.67
CA PRO A 149 2.95 5.54 -4.89
C PRO A 149 3.44 6.93 -5.33
N PRO A 150 4.42 7.01 -6.25
CA PRO A 150 4.71 8.25 -6.96
C PRO A 150 3.46 8.71 -7.73
N TYR A 151 2.97 9.91 -7.46
CA TYR A 151 1.71 10.43 -8.01
C TYR A 151 1.78 11.86 -8.55
N ILE A 152 2.97 12.49 -8.54
CA ILE A 152 3.16 13.87 -9.01
C ILE A 152 3.37 13.85 -10.52
N SER A 153 2.61 14.68 -11.24
CA SER A 153 2.77 14.79 -12.69
C SER A 153 4.14 15.39 -13.06
N PRO A 154 4.74 14.99 -14.19
CA PRO A 154 6.00 15.55 -14.65
C PRO A 154 5.96 17.08 -14.88
N SER A 155 4.80 17.62 -15.25
CA SER A 155 4.59 19.07 -15.39
C SER A 155 4.59 19.78 -14.04
N ALA A 156 3.83 19.29 -13.05
CA ALA A 156 3.78 19.85 -11.69
C ALA A 156 5.14 19.76 -10.97
N PHE A 157 5.92 18.72 -11.28
CA PHE A 157 7.29 18.62 -10.80
C PHE A 157 8.24 19.59 -11.49
N ARG A 158 7.95 20.09 -12.71
CA ARG A 158 8.82 21.06 -13.43
C ARG A 158 8.48 22.50 -13.09
N ASP A 159 7.18 22.85 -13.09
CA ASP A 159 6.68 24.22 -12.89
C ASP A 159 6.84 24.74 -11.45
N GLY A 160 7.11 23.86 -10.47
CA GLY A 160 7.37 24.24 -9.09
C GLY A 160 6.13 24.43 -8.23
N THR A 161 4.97 23.98 -8.69
CA THR A 161 3.77 23.80 -7.86
C THR A 161 3.99 22.76 -6.75
N THR A 162 4.93 21.83 -6.93
CA THR A 162 5.42 20.96 -5.85
C THR A 162 6.31 21.75 -4.89
N ALA A 163 6.06 21.63 -3.58
CA ALA A 163 6.81 22.35 -2.54
C ALA A 163 8.33 22.26 -2.75
N ARG A 164 9.00 23.42 -2.69
CA ARG A 164 10.45 23.56 -2.99
C ARG A 164 11.34 22.66 -2.13
N SER A 165 10.93 22.34 -0.90
CA SER A 165 11.62 21.40 -0.01
C SER A 165 11.53 19.96 -0.53
N VAL A 166 10.35 19.51 -0.96
CA VAL A 166 10.11 18.16 -1.49
C VAL A 166 10.96 17.91 -2.74
N ARG A 167 11.02 18.87 -3.67
CA ARG A 167 11.86 18.77 -4.88
C ARG A 167 13.37 18.70 -4.62
N ARG A 168 13.84 19.20 -3.46
CA ARG A 168 15.29 19.27 -3.12
C ARG A 168 15.77 18.11 -2.27
N PHE A 169 14.90 17.47 -1.49
CA PHE A 169 15.30 16.47 -0.49
C PHE A 169 14.75 15.06 -0.78
N GLU A 170 13.74 14.91 -1.64
CA GLU A 170 13.21 13.60 -2.03
C GLU A 170 13.65 13.20 -3.45
N PRO A 171 14.02 11.93 -3.68
CA PRO A 171 14.43 11.47 -4.99
C PRO A 171 13.25 11.51 -5.96
N LYS A 172 13.51 11.89 -7.23
CA LYS A 172 12.47 11.96 -8.27
C LYS A 172 11.65 10.67 -8.41
N LEU A 173 12.30 9.52 -8.23
CA LEU A 173 11.67 8.19 -8.29
C LEU A 173 10.56 7.99 -7.25
N ALA A 174 10.62 8.68 -6.10
CA ALA A 174 9.60 8.64 -5.07
C ALA A 174 8.43 9.60 -5.34
N LEU A 175 8.58 10.51 -6.30
CA LEU A 175 7.64 11.62 -6.52
C LEU A 175 6.90 11.49 -7.85
N VAL A 176 7.63 11.20 -8.93
CA VAL A 176 7.13 11.28 -10.31
C VAL A 176 7.21 9.90 -10.95
N PRO A 177 6.09 9.37 -11.48
CA PRO A 177 6.10 8.15 -12.26
C PRO A 177 7.07 8.22 -13.46
N PRO A 178 7.62 7.08 -13.91
CA PRO A 178 8.40 7.06 -15.14
C PRO A 178 7.55 7.53 -16.33
N LEU A 179 8.16 8.27 -17.25
CA LEU A 179 7.52 8.61 -18.51
C LEU A 179 7.45 7.34 -19.35
N VAL A 180 6.23 6.85 -19.60
CA VAL A 180 5.99 5.80 -20.56
C VAL A 180 5.81 6.44 -21.93
N ASP A 181 6.71 6.12 -22.86
CA ASP A 181 6.47 6.35 -24.28
C ASP A 181 5.28 5.45 -24.65
N SER A 182 4.17 6.07 -25.00
CA SER A 182 2.88 5.43 -25.16
C SER A 182 2.93 4.22 -26.10
N VAL A 183 2.34 3.12 -25.63
CA VAL A 183 1.54 2.08 -26.31
C VAL A 183 2.00 0.70 -25.83
N ASP A 184 1.26 0.08 -24.90
CA ASP A 184 1.05 -1.38 -24.92
C ASP A 184 -0.19 -1.84 -24.13
N SER A 185 -1.19 -2.28 -24.92
CA SER A 185 -1.87 -3.58 -24.87
C SER A 185 -2.78 -4.04 -23.69
N GLU A 186 -3.09 -3.24 -22.67
CA GLU A 186 -4.19 -3.57 -21.72
C GLU A 186 -5.16 -2.39 -21.41
N GLY A 187 -5.51 -1.59 -22.42
CA GLY A 187 -6.67 -0.66 -22.30
C GLY A 187 -6.39 0.71 -21.67
N LEU A 188 -5.14 1.09 -21.40
CA LEU A 188 -4.76 2.44 -20.94
C LEU A 188 -4.72 3.50 -22.05
N ALA A 189 -5.57 3.42 -23.07
CA ALA A 189 -5.66 4.45 -24.09
C ALA A 189 -6.24 5.75 -23.49
N GLY A 190 -5.37 6.69 -23.09
CA GLY A 190 -5.74 8.04 -22.61
C GLY A 190 -5.53 8.35 -21.13
N GLY A 191 -4.86 7.48 -20.37
CA GLY A 191 -4.56 7.70 -18.94
C GLY A 191 -3.50 8.79 -18.70
N ARG A 192 -3.64 9.57 -17.62
CA ARG A 192 -2.64 10.57 -17.24
C ARG A 192 -1.39 9.89 -16.67
N PRO A 193 -0.15 10.33 -16.99
CA PRO A 193 1.08 9.69 -16.50
C PRO A 193 1.16 9.60 -14.98
N GLU A 194 0.65 10.60 -14.26
CA GLU A 194 0.58 10.62 -12.79
C GLU A 194 -0.28 9.49 -12.18
N ASP A 195 -1.13 8.83 -12.98
CA ASP A 195 -2.07 7.84 -12.49
C ASP A 195 -1.66 6.39 -12.78
N ILE A 196 -0.52 6.16 -13.46
CA ILE A 196 -0.12 4.83 -13.97
C ILE A 196 0.01 3.77 -12.86
N PHE A 197 0.53 4.16 -11.69
CA PHE A 197 0.64 3.25 -10.55
C PHE A 197 -0.73 2.78 -10.07
N TYR A 198 -1.76 3.64 -10.06
CA TYR A 198 -3.07 3.25 -9.54
C TYR A 198 -3.74 2.16 -10.37
N HIS A 199 -3.60 2.18 -11.69
CA HIS A 199 -4.12 1.10 -12.54
C HIS A 199 -3.53 -0.23 -12.11
N ARG A 200 -2.22 -0.25 -11.96
CA ARG A 200 -1.48 -1.44 -11.56
C ARG A 200 -1.81 -1.90 -10.14
N LEU A 201 -1.88 -0.98 -9.19
CA LEU A 201 -2.21 -1.26 -7.79
C LEU A 201 -3.63 -1.80 -7.64
N ILE A 202 -4.59 -1.27 -8.40
CA ILE A 202 -5.96 -1.76 -8.44
C ILE A 202 -6.00 -3.17 -9.04
N THR A 203 -5.38 -3.41 -10.19
CA THR A 203 -5.34 -4.76 -10.79
C THR A 203 -4.68 -5.78 -9.85
N LEU A 204 -3.60 -5.40 -9.16
CA LEU A 204 -2.96 -6.25 -8.15
C LEU A 204 -3.89 -6.51 -6.95
N SER A 205 -4.66 -5.53 -6.49
CA SER A 205 -5.61 -5.74 -5.39
C SER A 205 -6.66 -6.80 -5.72
N PHE A 206 -7.13 -6.84 -6.98
CA PHE A 206 -8.04 -7.88 -7.46
C PHE A 206 -7.37 -9.26 -7.49
N ARG A 207 -6.17 -9.34 -8.09
CA ARG A 207 -5.41 -10.60 -8.20
C ARG A 207 -5.04 -11.19 -6.84
N LEU A 208 -4.66 -10.34 -5.89
CA LEU A 208 -4.33 -10.71 -4.52
C LEU A 208 -5.56 -10.91 -3.65
N ARG A 209 -6.77 -10.73 -4.20
CA ARG A 209 -8.03 -10.79 -3.46
C ARG A 209 -7.99 -9.97 -2.18
N ALA A 210 -7.36 -8.79 -2.25
CA ALA A 210 -7.19 -7.91 -1.12
C ALA A 210 -8.56 -7.62 -0.49
N LYS A 211 -8.68 -7.82 0.82
CA LYS A 211 -9.93 -7.48 1.54
C LYS A 211 -10.09 -5.98 1.63
N VAL A 212 -8.98 -5.30 1.92
CA VAL A 212 -8.90 -3.86 2.05
C VAL A 212 -7.69 -3.38 1.26
N THR A 213 -7.89 -2.35 0.44
CA THR A 213 -6.80 -1.61 -0.21
C THR A 213 -6.88 -0.14 0.17
N VAL A 214 -5.75 0.47 0.52
CA VAL A 214 -5.66 1.91 0.84
C VAL A 214 -4.57 2.55 -0.01
N LEU A 215 -4.94 3.53 -0.85
CA LEU A 215 -4.04 4.17 -1.80
C LEU A 215 -3.95 5.67 -1.52
N GLU A 216 -2.78 6.18 -1.15
CA GLU A 216 -2.57 7.63 -1.00
C GLU A 216 -2.66 8.33 -2.36
N CYS A 217 -3.33 9.48 -2.42
CA CYS A 217 -3.51 10.29 -3.62
C CYS A 217 -3.01 11.73 -3.37
N GLY A 218 -2.51 12.37 -4.43
CA GLY A 218 -1.97 13.73 -4.37
C GLY A 218 -3.05 14.79 -4.08
N ASP A 219 -4.26 14.61 -4.62
CA ASP A 219 -5.41 15.49 -4.39
C ASP A 219 -6.76 14.77 -4.59
N ILE A 220 -7.86 15.50 -4.36
CA ILE A 220 -9.23 14.96 -4.50
C ILE A 220 -9.60 14.63 -5.96
N ALA A 221 -9.08 15.38 -6.93
CA ALA A 221 -9.37 15.12 -8.33
C ALA A 221 -8.70 13.81 -8.78
N GLN A 222 -7.48 13.53 -8.31
CA GLN A 222 -6.80 12.26 -8.50
C GLN A 222 -7.52 11.13 -7.77
N ALA A 223 -7.90 11.31 -6.51
CA ALA A 223 -8.66 10.29 -5.77
C ALA A 223 -9.95 9.89 -6.49
N ASN A 224 -10.71 10.86 -7.03
CA ASN A 224 -11.91 10.58 -7.83
C ASN A 224 -11.61 9.80 -9.12
N ARG A 225 -10.48 10.10 -9.80
CA ARG A 225 -10.05 9.31 -10.97
C ARG A 225 -9.69 7.88 -10.59
N VAL A 226 -9.04 7.68 -9.46
CA VAL A 226 -8.69 6.34 -8.93
C VAL A 226 -9.96 5.54 -8.60
N VAL A 227 -10.99 6.17 -8.00
CA VAL A 227 -12.30 5.53 -7.80
C VAL A 227 -12.96 5.15 -9.12
N ALA A 228 -12.98 6.05 -10.11
CA ALA A 228 -13.55 5.76 -11.43
C ALA A 228 -12.80 4.61 -12.15
N MET A 229 -11.48 4.57 -12.02
CA MET A 229 -10.65 3.49 -12.54
C MET A 229 -10.98 2.14 -11.89
N HIS A 230 -11.16 2.13 -10.56
CA HIS A 230 -11.64 0.93 -9.86
C HIS A 230 -12.99 0.48 -10.38
N GLN A 231 -13.97 1.39 -10.51
CA GLN A 231 -15.32 1.06 -11.00
C GLN A 231 -15.28 0.43 -12.39
N ALA A 232 -14.47 0.97 -13.30
CA ALA A 232 -14.28 0.42 -14.64
C ALA A 232 -13.73 -1.02 -14.58
N ILE A 233 -12.67 -1.26 -13.79
CA ILE A 233 -12.05 -2.59 -13.67
C ILE A 233 -13.00 -3.59 -12.98
N ALA A 234 -13.65 -3.19 -11.88
CA ALA A 234 -14.59 -4.03 -11.12
C ALA A 234 -15.76 -4.50 -11.99
N SER A 235 -16.30 -3.60 -12.83
CA SER A 235 -17.40 -3.91 -13.76
C SER A 235 -17.03 -5.00 -14.77
N GLY A 236 -15.76 -5.07 -15.20
CA GLY A 236 -15.26 -6.11 -16.11
C GLY A 236 -14.97 -7.45 -15.43
N GLN A 237 -14.81 -7.47 -14.10
CA GLN A 237 -14.43 -8.67 -13.33
C GLN A 237 -15.59 -9.29 -12.52
N ALA A 238 -16.79 -8.71 -12.54
CA ALA A 238 -17.94 -9.11 -11.72
C ALA A 238 -17.58 -9.25 -10.22
N ASP A 239 -16.69 -8.38 -9.72
CA ASP A 239 -16.21 -8.39 -8.35
C ASP A 239 -17.08 -7.50 -7.45
N ALA A 240 -17.54 -8.03 -6.31
CA ALA A 240 -18.31 -7.29 -5.32
C ALA A 240 -17.37 -6.47 -4.42
N SER A 241 -16.79 -5.40 -4.95
CA SER A 241 -15.97 -4.44 -4.20
C SER A 241 -16.45 -3.00 -4.39
N SER A 242 -16.31 -2.20 -3.35
CA SER A 242 -16.61 -0.77 -3.37
C SER A 242 -15.33 0.04 -3.22
N ALA A 243 -15.26 1.20 -3.87
CA ALA A 243 -14.18 2.15 -3.73
C ALA A 243 -14.73 3.53 -3.35
N GLU A 244 -14.11 4.18 -2.37
CA GLU A 244 -14.51 5.50 -1.88
C GLU A 244 -13.29 6.38 -1.58
N VAL A 245 -13.48 7.69 -1.67
CA VAL A 245 -12.48 8.66 -1.25
C VAL A 245 -12.59 8.89 0.25
N TRP A 246 -11.49 8.70 0.96
CA TRP A 246 -11.38 8.95 2.38
C TRP A 246 -10.37 10.07 2.66
N PRO A 247 -10.61 10.93 3.66
CA PRO A 247 -11.84 11.03 4.45
C PRO A 247 -12.94 11.72 3.65
N ILE A 248 -14.18 11.32 3.92
CA ILE A 248 -15.35 11.88 3.24
C ILE A 248 -15.64 13.28 3.79
N THR A 249 -15.33 13.52 5.07
CA THR A 249 -15.58 14.81 5.76
C THR A 249 -14.38 15.32 6.56
N GLU A 250 -14.34 16.62 6.85
CA GLU A 250 -13.35 17.21 7.76
C GLU A 250 -13.54 16.74 9.22
N GLN A 251 -14.76 16.42 9.61
CA GLN A 251 -15.05 15.83 10.93
C GLN A 251 -14.38 14.46 11.09
N GLU A 252 -14.32 13.65 10.03
CA GLU A 252 -13.58 12.39 10.05
C GLU A 252 -12.07 12.60 10.21
N LEU A 253 -11.49 13.65 9.61
CA LEU A 253 -10.08 14.00 9.86
C LEU A 253 -9.84 14.32 11.33
N LEU A 254 -10.66 15.23 11.89
CA LEU A 254 -10.56 15.67 13.28
C LEU A 254 -10.74 14.51 14.26
N ALA A 255 -11.74 13.65 14.03
CA ALA A 255 -12.01 12.47 14.86
C ALA A 255 -10.84 11.46 14.87
N ASN A 256 -9.98 11.46 13.86
CA ASN A 256 -8.79 10.60 13.79
C ASN A 256 -7.48 11.34 14.17
N GLY A 257 -7.60 12.58 14.67
CA GLY A 257 -6.50 13.41 15.16
C GLY A 257 -5.68 14.07 14.06
N PHE A 258 -6.32 14.42 12.93
CA PHE A 258 -5.70 15.10 11.79
C PHE A 258 -6.34 16.46 11.53
N HIS A 259 -5.54 17.40 11.03
CA HIS A 259 -6.01 18.74 10.70
C HIS A 259 -6.68 18.73 9.31
N PRO A 260 -7.77 19.50 9.08
CA PRO A 260 -8.40 19.63 7.76
C PRO A 260 -7.44 20.04 6.63
N HIS A 261 -6.36 20.74 6.97
CA HIS A 261 -5.32 21.19 6.04
C HIS A 261 -4.21 20.15 5.80
N ASP A 262 -4.23 18.99 6.47
CA ASP A 262 -3.30 17.89 6.19
C ASP A 262 -3.52 17.32 4.78
N GLY A 263 -4.68 17.63 4.17
CA GLY A 263 -4.93 17.61 2.72
C GLY A 263 -4.86 16.24 2.06
N SER A 264 -4.64 15.18 2.85
CA SER A 264 -4.35 13.84 2.34
C SER A 264 -5.66 13.14 2.06
N ARG A 265 -5.83 12.78 0.79
CA ARG A 265 -6.94 11.94 0.34
C ARG A 265 -6.36 10.57 0.04
N CYS A 266 -7.00 9.53 0.55
CA CYS A 266 -6.73 8.18 0.12
C CYS A 266 -7.98 7.60 -0.53
N VAL A 267 -7.79 6.63 -1.41
CA VAL A 267 -8.88 5.78 -1.87
C VAL A 267 -8.86 4.51 -1.05
N VAL A 268 -10.02 4.15 -0.51
CA VAL A 268 -10.25 2.89 0.17
C VAL A 268 -11.04 1.99 -0.77
N ILE A 269 -10.53 0.78 -1.00
CA ILE A 269 -11.26 -0.27 -1.71
C ILE A 269 -11.54 -1.37 -0.70
N GLN A 270 -12.81 -1.76 -0.58
CA GLN A 270 -13.23 -2.85 0.30
C GLN A 270 -13.92 -3.92 -0.53
N ARG A 271 -13.45 -5.15 -0.39
CA ARG A 271 -14.09 -6.32 -0.98
C ARG A 271 -15.18 -6.81 -0.03
N GLN A 272 -16.39 -6.97 -0.54
CA GLN A 272 -17.49 -7.54 0.22
C GLN A 272 -17.20 -9.02 0.49
N SER A 273 -17.35 -9.43 1.75
CA SER A 273 -17.35 -10.84 2.10
C SER A 273 -18.59 -11.46 1.47
N HIS A 274 -18.42 -12.39 0.51
CA HIS A 274 -19.50 -13.30 0.19
C HIS A 274 -19.77 -14.14 1.44
N GLU A 275 -20.84 -13.83 2.16
CA GLU A 275 -21.50 -14.81 3.01
C GLU A 275 -21.84 -15.99 2.09
N ARG A 276 -21.14 -17.09 2.29
CA ARG A 276 -21.48 -18.39 1.71
C ARG A 276 -22.24 -19.18 2.74
#